data_AF-A0A936GJH4-F1
#
_entry.id   AF-A0A936GJH4-F1
#
_cell.length_a   1.000
_cell.length_b   1.000
_cell.length_c   1.000
_cell.angle_alpha   90.00
_cell.angle_beta   90.00
_cell.angle_gamma   90.00
#
_symmetry.space_group_name_H-M   'P 1'
#
loop_
_entity.id
_entity.type
_entity.pdbx_description
1 polymer ?
#
loop_
_entity_poly.entity_id
_entity_poly.type
_entity_poly.pdbx_seq_one_letter_code
_entity_poly.pdbx_strand_id
1 'polypeptide(L)'
;MIKYVMLLFSISLIACSQTNLGKADLFLTIHCKEVDPHEVVEYFAQLNLPKTKIKLQNDTIFFRCIPNFDSTHIAKLRKSGLKYEIYPIVTIPHTKYNDSLLGYSRGEILEVSEIDTNILKEVKKIPEIASLALQDEWFYWSKNTNMFNLNIVDKREVSVFSGDHINAISIGFEDERLVMEITHTKLGQKLFYEYTTKNTNKTVALFLQNNLIFNPTILEPINSTSVWITSVGEPSLFEAVVTSLFSTPFYDKVSIIDFDIK
;
A
#
# COMPACT_ATOMS: atom_id res chain seq x y z
N MET A 1 -13.93 -39.53 5.92
CA MET A 1 -12.86 -38.92 5.12
C MET A 1 -13.08 -37.41 5.16
N ILE A 2 -12.41 -36.72 6.07
CA ILE A 2 -12.60 -35.29 6.29
C ILE A 2 -11.86 -34.55 5.16
N LYS A 3 -12.62 -33.96 4.23
CA LYS A 3 -12.08 -33.04 3.22
C LYS A 3 -11.76 -31.73 3.92
N TYR A 4 -10.47 -31.44 4.11
CA TYR A 4 -10.02 -30.11 4.46
C TYR A 4 -10.27 -29.20 3.26
N VAL A 5 -11.28 -28.33 3.36
CA VAL A 5 -11.42 -27.16 2.49
C VAL A 5 -10.38 -26.17 2.98
N MET A 6 -9.23 -26.13 2.31
CA MET A 6 -8.24 -25.09 2.51
C MET A 6 -8.84 -23.80 1.93
N LEU A 7 -9.39 -22.95 2.80
CA LEU A 7 -9.78 -21.59 2.45
C LEU A 7 -8.50 -20.84 2.08
N LEU A 8 -8.15 -20.85 0.80
CA LEU A 8 -7.29 -19.82 0.22
C LEU A 8 -8.07 -18.52 0.38
N PHE A 9 -7.64 -17.68 1.33
CA PHE A 9 -8.02 -16.27 1.35
C PHE A 9 -7.45 -15.63 0.08
N SER A 10 -8.14 -15.80 -1.04
CA SER A 10 -7.89 -15.04 -2.26
C SER A 10 -8.33 -13.61 -1.99
N ILE A 11 -7.39 -12.77 -1.56
CA ILE A 11 -7.63 -11.34 -1.35
C ILE A 11 -7.94 -10.75 -2.73
N SER A 12 -9.22 -10.53 -2.98
CA SER A 12 -9.76 -10.10 -4.27
C SER A 12 -10.11 -8.62 -4.17
N LEU A 13 -9.90 -7.87 -5.25
CA LEU A 13 -10.42 -6.51 -5.34
C LEU A 13 -11.91 -6.61 -5.67
N ILE A 14 -12.77 -6.47 -4.67
CA ILE A 14 -14.23 -6.52 -4.83
C ILE A 14 -14.77 -5.09 -4.74
N ALA A 15 -15.49 -4.66 -5.77
CA ALA A 15 -16.27 -3.42 -5.73
C ALA A 15 -17.66 -3.74 -5.19
N CYS A 16 -17.83 -3.71 -3.86
CA CYS A 16 -19.15 -3.81 -3.25
C CYS A 16 -19.92 -2.49 -3.41
N SER A 17 -21.26 -2.53 -3.33
CA SER A 17 -22.06 -1.32 -3.13
C SER A 17 -21.66 -0.68 -1.80
N GLN A 18 -20.85 0.36 -1.86
CA GLN A 18 -20.16 0.94 -0.70
C GLN A 18 -21.17 1.61 0.23
N THR A 19 -21.35 1.04 1.42
CA THR A 19 -21.93 1.75 2.57
C THR A 19 -20.93 2.79 3.07
N ASN A 20 -21.39 3.76 3.85
CA ASN A 20 -20.47 4.71 4.50
C ASN A 20 -19.53 3.93 5.43
N LEU A 21 -18.21 4.04 5.21
CA LEU A 21 -17.20 3.51 6.11
C LEU A 21 -17.42 3.98 7.54
N GLY A 22 -17.33 3.04 8.49
CA GLY A 22 -17.22 3.38 9.91
C GLY A 22 -16.00 4.27 10.13
N LYS A 23 -16.15 5.35 10.89
CA LYS A 23 -15.04 6.28 11.13
C LYS A 23 -14.02 5.62 12.05
N ALA A 24 -12.75 5.63 11.64
CA ALA A 24 -11.63 5.29 12.50
C ALA A 24 -11.10 6.53 13.24
N ASP A 25 -10.63 6.34 14.46
CA ASP A 25 -9.86 7.29 15.26
C ASP A 25 -8.44 6.75 15.41
N LEU A 26 -7.51 7.35 14.69
CA LEU A 26 -6.12 6.91 14.57
C LEU A 26 -5.26 7.65 15.59
N PHE A 27 -4.42 6.89 16.31
CA PHE A 27 -3.41 7.39 17.23
C PHE A 27 -2.04 6.92 16.74
N LEU A 28 -1.09 7.83 16.62
CA LEU A 28 0.27 7.57 16.17
C LEU A 28 1.27 8.10 17.18
N THR A 29 2.30 7.31 17.44
CA THR A 29 3.52 7.75 18.13
C THR A 29 4.66 7.73 17.12
N ILE A 30 5.28 8.88 16.91
CA ILE A 30 6.23 9.11 15.82
C ILE A 30 7.55 9.60 16.38
N HIS A 31 8.62 9.01 15.89
CA HIS A 31 9.99 9.40 16.18
C HIS A 31 10.65 9.99 14.93
N CYS A 32 11.36 11.10 15.08
CA CYS A 32 12.08 11.75 14.00
C CYS A 32 13.55 11.29 14.00
N LYS A 33 14.08 10.86 12.85
CA LYS A 33 15.47 10.41 12.71
C LYS A 33 16.39 11.54 12.27
N GLU A 34 16.03 12.17 11.15
CA GLU A 34 16.87 13.15 10.44
C GLU A 34 16.10 14.43 10.06
N VAL A 35 15.09 14.76 10.86
CA VAL A 35 14.24 15.94 10.70
C VAL A 35 13.91 16.52 12.06
N ASP A 36 13.80 17.84 12.16
CA ASP A 36 13.35 18.51 13.38
C ASP A 36 11.90 18.09 13.69
N PRO A 37 11.60 17.54 14.89
CA PRO A 37 10.22 17.23 15.29
C PRO A 37 9.26 18.41 15.18
N HIS A 38 9.72 19.65 15.33
CA HIS A 38 8.90 20.84 15.15
C HIS A 38 8.42 21.01 13.70
N GLU A 39 9.26 20.73 12.71
CA GLU A 39 8.87 20.77 11.29
C GLU A 39 7.79 19.74 10.98
N VAL A 40 7.90 18.53 11.55
CA VAL A 40 6.90 17.47 11.38
C VAL A 40 5.56 17.83 12.05
N VAL A 41 5.60 18.44 13.25
CA VAL A 41 4.41 18.96 13.94
C VAL A 41 3.72 20.04 13.13
N GLU A 42 4.47 21.00 12.58
CA GLU A 42 3.92 22.05 11.73
C GLU A 42 3.25 21.46 10.49
N TYR A 43 3.89 20.49 9.85
CA TYR A 43 3.33 19.79 8.71
C TYR A 43 2.01 19.08 9.06
N PHE A 44 1.96 18.33 10.16
CA PHE A 44 0.74 17.67 10.61
C PHE A 44 -0.38 18.65 10.96
N ALA A 45 -0.05 19.81 11.53
CA ALA A 45 -1.03 20.86 11.77
C ALA A 45 -1.59 21.41 10.44
N GLN A 46 -0.76 21.53 9.41
CA GLN A 46 -1.16 22.00 8.08
C GLN A 46 -2.00 20.99 7.30
N LEU A 47 -1.90 19.69 7.61
CA LEU A 47 -2.83 18.68 7.09
C LEU A 47 -4.27 19.04 7.46
N ASN A 48 -4.51 19.53 8.69
CA ASN A 48 -5.82 19.99 9.17
C ASN A 48 -6.92 18.90 9.07
N LEU A 49 -6.57 17.67 9.44
CA LEU A 49 -7.49 16.53 9.42
C LEU A 49 -8.54 16.63 10.54
N PRO A 50 -9.70 15.97 10.40
CA PRO A 50 -10.74 16.03 11.42
C PRO A 50 -10.27 15.46 12.77
N LYS A 51 -10.67 16.12 13.87
CA LYS A 51 -10.28 15.78 15.26
C LYS A 51 -8.77 15.72 15.53
N THR A 52 -7.97 16.46 14.75
CA THR A 52 -6.52 16.52 14.95
C THR A 52 -6.16 16.95 16.37
N LYS A 53 -5.28 16.18 17.03
CA LYS A 53 -4.57 16.55 18.26
C LYS A 53 -3.11 16.19 18.10
N ILE A 54 -2.22 17.13 18.45
CA ILE A 54 -0.79 16.96 18.32
C ILE A 54 -0.13 17.33 19.65
N LYS A 55 0.77 16.49 20.13
CA LYS A 55 1.59 16.77 21.31
C LYS A 55 3.03 16.35 21.02
N LEU A 56 3.96 17.30 21.14
CA LEU A 56 5.39 17.02 21.16
C LEU A 56 5.83 16.85 22.62
N GLN A 57 6.55 15.77 22.92
CA GLN A 57 7.16 15.56 24.23
C GLN A 57 8.54 14.96 24.02
N ASN A 58 9.58 15.73 24.38
CA ASN A 58 10.97 15.46 23.98
C ASN A 58 11.03 15.31 22.45
N ASP A 59 11.63 14.24 21.94
CA ASP A 59 11.78 13.96 20.50
C ASP A 59 10.67 13.04 19.95
N THR A 60 9.53 12.96 20.65
CA THR A 60 8.42 12.08 20.27
C THR A 60 7.15 12.88 20.01
N ILE A 61 6.53 12.63 18.86
CA ILE A 61 5.29 13.27 18.43
C ILE A 61 4.14 12.28 18.65
N PHE A 62 3.15 12.70 19.44
CA PHE A 62 1.87 12.01 19.58
C PHE A 62 0.84 12.71 18.71
N PHE A 63 0.27 11.98 17.76
CA PHE A 63 -0.68 12.49 16.80
C PHE A 63 -1.97 11.69 16.85
N ARG A 64 -3.12 12.36 16.85
CA ARG A 64 -4.44 11.72 16.76
C ARG A 64 -5.28 12.41 15.71
N CYS A 65 -5.97 11.66 14.86
CA CYS A 65 -6.93 12.22 13.91
C CYS A 65 -7.98 11.20 13.48
N ILE A 66 -9.01 11.68 12.76
CA ILE A 66 -9.78 10.82 11.86
C ILE A 66 -9.08 10.86 10.48
N PRO A 67 -8.58 9.74 9.95
CA PRO A 67 -7.86 9.66 8.69
C PRO A 67 -8.81 9.80 7.48
N ASN A 68 -9.27 11.03 7.21
CA ASN A 68 -10.13 11.36 6.09
C ASN A 68 -9.54 12.52 5.29
N PHE A 69 -8.89 12.18 4.18
CA PHE A 69 -8.20 13.09 3.26
C PHE A 69 -9.11 13.40 2.08
N ASP A 70 -9.76 14.56 2.10
CA ASP A 70 -10.54 15.06 0.95
C ASP A 70 -9.64 15.56 -0.20
N SER A 71 -10.26 16.07 -1.27
CA SER A 71 -9.55 16.54 -2.47
C SER A 71 -8.55 17.67 -2.21
N THR A 72 -8.78 18.51 -1.20
CA THR A 72 -7.83 19.56 -0.81
C THR A 72 -6.61 18.94 -0.13
N HIS A 73 -6.81 17.94 0.71
CA HIS A 73 -5.72 17.19 1.34
C HIS A 73 -4.91 16.42 0.30
N ILE A 74 -5.56 15.69 -0.60
CA ILE A 74 -4.88 14.95 -1.68
C ILE A 74 -4.06 15.88 -2.57
N ALA A 75 -4.57 17.07 -2.90
CA ALA A 75 -3.82 18.07 -3.66
C ALA A 75 -2.55 18.55 -2.92
N LYS A 76 -2.59 18.70 -1.59
CA LYS A 76 -1.42 19.03 -0.77
C LYS A 76 -0.41 17.87 -0.71
N LEU A 77 -0.89 16.66 -0.47
CA LEU A 77 -0.04 15.45 -0.43
C LEU A 77 0.69 15.24 -1.77
N ARG A 78 -0.02 15.41 -2.89
CA ARG A 78 0.57 15.33 -4.23
C ARG A 78 1.67 16.38 -4.44
N LYS A 79 1.43 17.64 -4.05
CA LYS A 79 2.47 18.69 -4.13
C LYS A 79 3.69 18.36 -3.27
N SER A 80 3.48 17.61 -2.20
CA SER A 80 4.53 17.16 -1.28
C SER A 80 5.19 15.84 -1.74
N GLY A 81 4.77 15.28 -2.88
CA GLY A 81 5.42 14.13 -3.50
C GLY A 81 4.69 12.80 -3.35
N LEU A 82 3.42 12.78 -2.89
CA LEU A 82 2.64 11.54 -2.80
C LEU A 82 2.49 10.88 -4.17
N LYS A 83 2.95 9.63 -4.28
CA LYS A 83 2.78 8.79 -5.47
C LYS A 83 1.77 7.68 -5.21
N TYR A 84 0.90 7.44 -6.18
CA TYR A 84 0.01 6.29 -6.22
C TYR A 84 0.08 5.67 -7.61
N GLU A 85 0.42 4.40 -7.68
CA GLU A 85 0.74 3.73 -8.93
C GLU A 85 0.16 2.32 -8.94
N ILE A 86 -0.28 1.85 -10.11
CA ILE A 86 -0.76 0.50 -10.33
C ILE A 86 0.01 -0.11 -11.50
N TYR A 87 0.44 -1.36 -11.34
CA TYR A 87 1.22 -2.12 -12.33
C TYR A 87 0.76 -3.58 -12.40
N PRO A 88 0.95 -4.27 -13.53
CA PRO A 88 0.87 -5.72 -13.58
C PRO A 88 1.93 -6.36 -12.68
N ILE A 89 1.61 -7.50 -12.08
CA ILE A 89 2.53 -8.23 -11.20
C ILE A 89 2.45 -9.73 -11.46
N VAL A 90 3.60 -10.39 -11.38
CA VAL A 90 3.71 -11.85 -11.33
C VAL A 90 4.20 -12.24 -9.94
N THR A 91 3.43 -13.08 -9.25
CA THR A 91 3.75 -13.55 -7.90
C THR A 91 4.18 -15.01 -7.97
N ILE A 92 5.40 -15.29 -7.52
CA ILE A 92 6.00 -16.62 -7.51
C ILE A 92 6.03 -17.12 -6.06
N PRO A 93 5.28 -18.18 -5.72
CA PRO A 93 5.36 -18.78 -4.40
C PRO A 93 6.73 -19.43 -4.18
N HIS A 94 7.39 -19.09 -3.08
CA HIS A 94 8.71 -19.58 -2.73
C HIS A 94 8.69 -20.31 -1.39
N THR A 95 8.97 -21.62 -1.42
CA THR A 95 8.87 -22.51 -0.24
C THR A 95 10.21 -22.81 0.43
N LYS A 96 11.34 -22.45 -0.18
CA LYS A 96 12.69 -22.69 0.35
C LYS A 96 13.43 -21.37 0.50
N TYR A 97 13.32 -20.70 1.63
CA TYR A 97 14.19 -19.55 1.90
C TYR A 97 14.94 -19.74 3.22
N ASN A 98 16.18 -19.27 3.24
CA ASN A 98 17.08 -19.33 4.39
C ASN A 98 16.94 -18.01 5.15
N ASP A 99 16.37 -18.06 6.36
CA ASP A 99 16.10 -16.89 7.21
C ASP A 99 17.34 -16.00 7.48
N SER A 100 18.55 -16.50 7.22
CA SER A 100 19.82 -15.81 7.48
C SER A 100 20.19 -14.65 6.53
N LEU A 101 19.46 -14.44 5.43
CA LEU A 101 19.73 -13.36 4.47
C LEU A 101 18.85 -12.11 4.66
N LEU A 102 17.90 -12.14 5.59
CA LEU A 102 17.03 -11.00 5.87
C LEU A 102 17.51 -10.33 7.16
N GLY A 103 18.13 -9.15 7.03
CA GLY A 103 18.14 -8.19 8.11
C GLY A 103 16.68 -7.92 8.49
N TYR A 104 16.31 -8.28 9.72
CA TYR A 104 14.93 -8.22 10.18
C TYR A 104 14.35 -6.80 10.09
N SER A 105 13.25 -6.66 9.36
CA SER A 105 12.12 -5.83 9.79
C SER A 105 10.83 -6.30 9.08
N ARG A 106 9.79 -6.57 9.88
CA ARG A 106 8.45 -6.93 9.40
C ARG A 106 7.82 -5.69 8.78
N GLY A 107 7.71 -5.64 7.47
CA GLY A 107 7.10 -4.52 6.75
C GLY A 107 8.06 -3.74 5.86
N GLU A 108 9.35 -4.06 5.90
CA GLU A 108 10.28 -3.58 4.89
C GLU A 108 10.13 -4.40 3.61
N ILE A 109 9.74 -3.71 2.55
CA ILE A 109 10.16 -4.09 1.20
C ILE A 109 11.68 -3.98 1.23
N LEU A 110 12.34 -5.13 1.32
CA LEU A 110 13.78 -5.18 1.12
C LEU A 110 14.04 -4.76 -0.32
N GLU A 111 14.65 -3.59 -0.51
CA GLU A 111 15.42 -3.32 -1.72
C GLU A 111 16.45 -4.44 -1.80
N VAL A 112 16.24 -5.36 -2.74
CA VAL A 112 17.00 -6.59 -2.78
C VAL A 112 18.42 -6.25 -3.20
N SER A 113 19.34 -6.23 -2.25
CA SER A 113 20.76 -5.99 -2.56
C SER A 113 21.41 -7.14 -3.33
N GLU A 114 20.76 -8.29 -3.51
CA GLU A 114 21.17 -9.35 -4.44
C GLU A 114 20.07 -10.42 -4.58
N ILE A 115 19.39 -10.51 -5.72
CA ILE A 115 18.52 -11.66 -6.01
C ILE A 115 19.43 -12.82 -6.41
N ASP A 116 19.31 -13.96 -5.72
CA ASP A 116 20.06 -15.17 -6.06
C ASP A 116 19.93 -15.47 -7.57
N THR A 117 21.07 -15.56 -8.25
CA THR A 117 21.16 -15.90 -9.68
C THR A 117 20.39 -17.17 -10.06
N ASN A 118 20.21 -18.12 -9.14
CA ASN A 118 19.40 -19.31 -9.36
C ASN A 118 17.90 -18.99 -9.38
N ILE A 119 17.43 -18.09 -8.51
CA ILE A 119 16.05 -17.59 -8.53
C ILE A 119 15.81 -16.85 -9.86
N LEU A 120 16.73 -15.97 -10.27
CA LEU A 120 16.63 -15.26 -11.56
C LEU A 120 16.57 -16.22 -12.77
N LYS A 121 17.26 -17.36 -12.73
CA LYS A 121 17.18 -18.38 -13.77
C LYS A 121 15.81 -19.06 -13.83
N GLU A 122 15.21 -19.37 -12.69
CA GLU A 122 13.85 -19.95 -12.65
C GLU A 122 12.78 -18.93 -13.06
N VAL A 123 12.93 -17.69 -12.60
CA VAL A 123 12.12 -16.54 -13.00
C VAL A 123 12.10 -16.39 -14.52
N LYS A 124 13.26 -16.42 -15.18
CA LYS A 124 13.37 -16.31 -16.65
C LYS A 124 12.71 -17.45 -17.43
N LYS A 125 12.27 -18.54 -16.78
CA LYS A 125 11.51 -19.63 -17.43
C LYS A 125 10.01 -19.37 -17.46
N ILE A 126 9.50 -18.40 -16.69
CA ILE A 126 8.08 -18.07 -16.64
C ILE A 126 7.72 -17.25 -17.89
N PRO A 127 6.81 -17.73 -18.77
CA PRO A 127 6.54 -17.10 -20.07
C PRO A 127 6.19 -15.61 -19.99
N GLU A 128 5.42 -15.21 -18.97
CA GLU A 128 4.97 -13.83 -18.76
C GLU A 128 6.12 -12.85 -18.52
N ILE A 129 7.25 -13.34 -18.00
CA ILE A 129 8.40 -12.50 -17.62
C ILE A 129 9.69 -12.85 -18.36
N ALA A 130 9.74 -13.98 -19.07
CA ALA A 130 10.91 -14.46 -19.81
C ALA A 130 11.43 -13.46 -20.86
N SER A 131 10.51 -12.65 -21.42
CA SER A 131 10.83 -11.62 -22.41
C SER A 131 11.17 -10.25 -21.81
N LEU A 132 11.10 -10.11 -20.49
CA LEU A 132 11.32 -8.83 -19.81
C LEU A 132 12.81 -8.59 -19.53
N ALA A 133 13.26 -7.37 -19.79
CA ALA A 133 14.53 -6.86 -19.30
C ALA A 133 14.36 -6.42 -17.83
N LEU A 134 14.24 -7.41 -16.94
CA LEU A 134 14.01 -7.20 -15.50
C LEU A 134 15.08 -6.30 -14.89
N GLN A 135 14.64 -5.36 -14.06
CA GLN A 135 15.48 -4.45 -13.27
C GLN A 135 15.33 -4.79 -11.78
N ASP A 136 16.35 -4.52 -10.97
CA ASP A 136 16.37 -4.91 -9.56
C ASP A 136 15.23 -4.25 -8.74
N GLU A 137 14.83 -3.02 -9.09
CA GLU A 137 13.74 -2.29 -8.45
C GLU A 137 12.32 -2.79 -8.80
N TRP A 138 12.22 -3.89 -9.54
CA TRP A 138 10.94 -4.54 -9.91
C TRP A 138 10.62 -5.73 -9.00
N PHE A 139 11.54 -6.12 -8.12
CA PHE A 139 11.40 -7.28 -7.27
C PHE A 139 11.00 -6.88 -5.85
N TYR A 140 9.93 -7.50 -5.36
CA TYR A 140 9.35 -7.22 -4.06
C TYR A 140 9.07 -8.52 -3.33
N TRP A 141 9.61 -8.69 -2.13
CA TRP A 141 9.26 -9.84 -1.30
C TRP A 141 8.00 -9.54 -0.49
N SER A 142 7.08 -10.51 -0.44
CA SER A 142 5.96 -10.48 0.50
C SER A 142 5.87 -11.80 1.24
N LYS A 143 5.30 -11.77 2.45
CA LYS A 143 5.06 -12.96 3.26
C LYS A 143 3.58 -13.06 3.56
N ASN A 144 2.96 -14.17 3.17
CA ASN A 144 1.67 -14.58 3.73
C ASN A 144 1.92 -15.61 4.84
N THR A 145 0.86 -16.02 5.55
CA THR A 145 0.92 -16.76 6.82
C THR A 145 1.94 -17.91 6.85
N ASN A 146 2.11 -18.63 5.73
CA ASN A 146 3.00 -19.80 5.63
C ASN A 146 3.94 -19.78 4.41
N MET A 147 3.98 -18.71 3.62
CA MET A 147 4.72 -18.69 2.35
C MET A 147 5.32 -17.33 2.07
N PHE A 148 6.58 -17.35 1.64
CA PHE A 148 7.21 -16.18 1.04
C PHE A 148 6.88 -16.16 -0.45
N ASN A 149 6.60 -14.99 -0.98
CA ASN A 149 6.34 -14.79 -2.38
C ASN A 149 7.34 -13.78 -2.94
N LEU A 150 7.93 -14.11 -4.09
CA LEU A 150 8.65 -13.14 -4.90
C LEU A 150 7.64 -12.49 -5.85
N ASN A 151 7.49 -11.19 -5.75
CA ASN A 151 6.63 -10.41 -6.61
C ASN A 151 7.50 -9.67 -7.62
N ILE A 152 7.12 -9.76 -8.90
CA ILE A 152 7.85 -9.16 -10.01
C ILE A 152 6.89 -8.20 -10.71
N VAL A 153 7.20 -6.92 -10.63
CA VAL A 153 6.31 -5.84 -11.06
C VAL A 153 6.77 -5.32 -12.43
N ASP A 154 5.88 -5.36 -13.41
CA ASP A 154 6.18 -4.85 -14.75
C ASP A 154 5.98 -3.33 -14.80
N LYS A 155 7.09 -2.58 -14.64
CA LYS A 155 7.11 -1.11 -14.68
C LYS A 155 7.54 -0.53 -16.04
N ARG A 156 7.47 -1.30 -17.14
CA ARG A 156 7.88 -0.81 -18.48
C ARG A 156 7.04 0.37 -18.96
N GLU A 157 5.77 0.40 -18.58
CA GLU A 157 4.87 1.51 -18.88
C GLU A 157 4.79 2.45 -17.67
N VAL A 158 4.65 3.76 -17.94
CA VAL A 158 4.28 4.72 -16.89
C VAL A 158 2.98 4.24 -16.26
N SER A 159 2.87 4.32 -14.93
CA SER A 159 1.64 3.89 -14.29
C SER A 159 0.44 4.59 -14.91
N VAL A 160 -0.60 3.82 -15.23
CA VAL A 160 -1.88 4.36 -15.72
C VAL A 160 -2.52 5.27 -14.66
N PHE A 161 -2.06 5.15 -13.42
CA PHE A 161 -2.53 5.90 -12.25
C PHE A 161 -1.44 6.81 -11.69
N SER A 162 -1.84 8.02 -11.33
CA SER A 162 -1.05 8.92 -10.51
C SER A 162 -1.93 9.46 -9.37
N GLY A 163 -1.33 10.20 -8.44
CA GLY A 163 -2.09 10.95 -7.42
C GLY A 163 -3.07 11.97 -8.00
N ASP A 164 -2.99 12.34 -9.29
CA ASP A 164 -3.97 13.21 -9.98
C ASP A 164 -5.32 12.54 -10.20
N HIS A 165 -5.35 11.21 -10.16
CA HIS A 165 -6.54 10.41 -10.39
C HIS A 165 -7.29 10.09 -9.09
N ILE A 166 -6.77 10.53 -7.95
CA ILE A 166 -7.38 10.37 -6.63
C ILE A 166 -8.08 11.68 -6.23
N ASN A 167 -9.33 11.55 -5.78
CA ASN A 167 -10.12 12.63 -5.22
C ASN A 167 -10.14 12.60 -3.67
N ALA A 168 -10.16 11.43 -3.05
CA ALA A 168 -10.12 11.32 -1.60
C ALA A 168 -9.53 9.98 -1.16
N ILE A 169 -8.96 9.94 0.05
CA ILE A 169 -8.55 8.71 0.73
C ILE A 169 -9.13 8.74 2.14
N SER A 170 -9.79 7.67 2.55
CA SER A 170 -10.24 7.51 3.93
C SER A 170 -9.80 6.16 4.50
N ILE A 171 -9.57 6.09 5.79
CA ILE A 171 -9.33 4.84 6.51
C ILE A 171 -10.45 4.68 7.54
N GLY A 172 -11.06 3.51 7.59
CA GLY A 172 -12.24 3.25 8.39
C GLY A 172 -12.53 1.76 8.56
N PHE A 173 -13.71 1.45 9.05
CA PHE A 173 -14.12 0.07 9.31
C PHE A 173 -15.29 -0.35 8.41
N GLU A 174 -15.17 -1.54 7.82
CA GLU A 174 -16.25 -2.31 7.19
C GLU A 174 -16.46 -3.58 8.01
N ASP A 175 -17.58 -3.70 8.74
CA ASP A 175 -17.87 -4.85 9.60
C ASP A 175 -16.68 -5.24 10.50
N GLU A 176 -16.16 -4.26 11.26
CA GLU A 176 -14.99 -4.37 12.16
C GLU A 176 -13.64 -4.61 11.46
N ARG A 177 -13.62 -4.78 10.14
CA ARG A 177 -12.38 -4.91 9.36
C ARG A 177 -11.88 -3.54 8.98
N LEU A 178 -10.59 -3.30 9.22
CA LEU A 178 -9.95 -2.06 8.82
C LEU A 178 -9.76 -2.02 7.30
N VAL A 179 -10.26 -0.96 6.68
CA VAL A 179 -10.29 -0.76 5.24
C VAL A 179 -9.79 0.64 4.90
N MET A 180 -9.03 0.76 3.82
CA MET A 180 -8.78 2.05 3.18
C MET A 180 -9.66 2.19 1.94
N GLU A 181 -10.35 3.31 1.81
CA GLU A 181 -11.07 3.67 0.59
C GLU A 181 -10.29 4.70 -0.20
N ILE A 182 -10.18 4.46 -1.50
CA ILE A 182 -9.67 5.41 -2.47
C ILE A 182 -10.85 5.81 -3.34
N THR A 183 -11.20 7.10 -3.31
CA THR A 183 -12.18 7.70 -4.22
C THR A 183 -11.44 8.31 -5.39
N HIS A 184 -11.75 7.88 -6.60
CA HIS A 184 -11.15 8.41 -7.83
C HIS A 184 -11.83 9.72 -8.27
N THR A 185 -11.09 10.53 -9.03
CA THR A 185 -11.70 11.57 -9.86
C THR A 185 -12.50 10.92 -11.00
N LYS A 186 -13.35 11.68 -11.72
CA LYS A 186 -14.07 11.15 -12.89
C LYS A 186 -13.13 10.56 -13.95
N LEU A 187 -12.00 11.23 -14.20
CA LEU A 187 -10.98 10.73 -15.12
C LEU A 187 -10.31 9.47 -14.55
N GLY A 188 -9.97 9.48 -13.26
CA GLY A 188 -9.40 8.32 -12.57
C GLY A 188 -10.30 7.08 -12.65
N GLN A 189 -11.60 7.24 -12.38
CA GLN A 189 -12.58 6.15 -12.49
C GLN A 189 -12.60 5.56 -13.91
N LYS A 190 -12.63 6.43 -14.94
CA LYS A 190 -12.64 5.98 -16.33
C LYS A 190 -11.38 5.16 -16.65
N LEU A 191 -10.21 5.69 -16.31
CA LEU A 191 -8.94 4.98 -16.49
C LEU A 191 -8.91 3.66 -15.71
N PHE A 192 -9.62 3.58 -14.58
CA PHE A 192 -9.53 2.46 -13.66
C PHE A 192 -10.38 1.32 -14.18
N TYR A 193 -11.56 1.67 -14.69
CA TYR A 193 -12.40 0.75 -15.43
C TYR A 193 -11.71 0.20 -16.69
N GLU A 194 -11.06 1.07 -17.49
CA GLU A 194 -10.32 0.63 -18.68
C GLU A 194 -9.15 -0.30 -18.32
N TYR A 195 -8.40 0.04 -17.27
CA TYR A 195 -7.28 -0.77 -16.78
C TYR A 195 -7.75 -2.13 -16.24
N THR A 196 -8.80 -2.15 -15.41
CA THR A 196 -9.34 -3.40 -14.86
C THR A 196 -9.96 -4.28 -15.93
N THR A 197 -10.60 -3.69 -16.95
CA THR A 197 -11.11 -4.43 -18.12
C THR A 197 -9.98 -5.18 -18.83
N LYS A 198 -8.87 -4.51 -19.12
CA LYS A 198 -7.71 -5.10 -19.81
C LYS A 198 -6.96 -6.16 -18.98
N ASN A 199 -7.09 -6.09 -17.65
CA ASN A 199 -6.36 -6.94 -16.71
C ASN A 199 -7.27 -7.88 -15.91
N THR A 200 -8.49 -8.15 -16.41
CA THR A 200 -9.37 -9.19 -15.85
C THR A 200 -8.63 -10.53 -15.77
N ASN A 201 -8.78 -11.23 -14.64
CA ASN A 201 -8.08 -12.45 -14.23
C ASN A 201 -6.57 -12.32 -14.05
N LYS A 202 -6.02 -11.10 -13.95
CA LYS A 202 -4.61 -10.88 -13.63
C LYS A 202 -4.47 -10.32 -12.21
N THR A 203 -3.33 -10.61 -11.60
CA THR A 203 -2.90 -9.93 -10.38
C THR A 203 -2.28 -8.60 -10.76
N VAL A 204 -2.54 -7.57 -9.96
CA VAL A 204 -1.95 -6.24 -10.12
C VAL A 204 -1.34 -5.79 -8.81
N ALA A 205 -0.26 -5.02 -8.86
CA ALA A 205 0.37 -4.37 -7.72
C ALA A 205 -0.15 -2.94 -7.58
N LEU A 206 -0.56 -2.57 -6.37
CA LEU A 206 -0.89 -1.20 -5.99
C LEU A 206 0.21 -0.66 -5.09
N PHE A 207 0.71 0.50 -5.48
CA PHE A 207 1.78 1.21 -4.81
C PHE A 207 1.29 2.52 -4.21
N LEU A 208 1.78 2.82 -3.00
CA LEU A 208 1.66 4.12 -2.38
C LEU A 208 3.06 4.53 -1.90
N GLN A 209 3.58 5.65 -2.39
CA GLN A 209 4.93 6.13 -2.09
C GLN A 209 6.02 5.05 -2.28
N ASN A 210 6.03 4.38 -3.43
CA ASN A 210 6.92 3.25 -3.78
C ASN A 210 6.73 1.97 -2.92
N ASN A 211 5.83 1.97 -1.93
CA ASN A 211 5.50 0.80 -1.14
C ASN A 211 4.41 -0.03 -1.83
N LEU A 212 4.66 -1.31 -2.06
CA LEU A 212 3.65 -2.28 -2.45
C LEU A 212 2.67 -2.47 -1.29
N ILE A 213 1.50 -1.85 -1.37
CA ILE A 213 0.50 -1.88 -0.28
C ILE A 213 -0.57 -2.96 -0.50
N PHE A 214 -0.75 -3.41 -1.74
CA PHE A 214 -1.74 -4.42 -2.07
C PHE A 214 -1.47 -5.08 -3.42
N ASN A 215 -1.76 -6.38 -3.57
CA ASN A 215 -1.59 -7.11 -4.83
C ASN A 215 -2.78 -8.02 -5.20
N PRO A 216 -3.99 -7.48 -5.45
CA PRO A 216 -5.17 -8.28 -5.70
C PRO A 216 -5.21 -8.88 -7.09
N THR A 217 -5.96 -9.97 -7.23
CA THR A 217 -6.47 -10.42 -8.53
C THR A 217 -7.72 -9.62 -8.90
N ILE A 218 -7.75 -9.10 -10.13
CA ILE A 218 -8.92 -8.44 -10.71
C ILE A 218 -9.84 -9.52 -11.26
N LEU A 219 -10.98 -9.77 -10.61
CA LEU A 219 -11.91 -10.81 -11.05
C LEU A 219 -12.86 -10.34 -12.16
N GLU A 220 -13.21 -9.06 -12.14
CA GLU A 220 -14.11 -8.44 -13.10
C GLU A 220 -13.76 -6.95 -13.31
N PRO A 221 -14.21 -6.34 -14.41
CA PRO A 221 -14.06 -4.90 -14.62
C PRO A 221 -14.73 -4.07 -13.52
N ILE A 222 -14.03 -3.09 -12.96
CA ILE A 222 -14.54 -2.29 -11.84
C ILE A 222 -14.94 -0.91 -12.34
N ASN A 223 -16.25 -0.66 -12.40
CA ASN A 223 -16.81 0.64 -12.73
C ASN A 223 -17.39 1.34 -11.50
N SER A 224 -16.56 1.56 -10.49
CA SER A 224 -16.93 2.31 -9.29
C SER A 224 -16.03 3.53 -9.13
N THR A 225 -16.62 4.62 -8.62
CA THR A 225 -15.86 5.82 -8.28
C THR A 225 -14.90 5.54 -7.14
N SER A 226 -15.29 4.73 -6.16
CA SER A 226 -14.44 4.38 -5.03
C SER A 226 -14.12 2.90 -5.00
N VAL A 227 -12.97 2.56 -4.43
CA VAL A 227 -12.48 1.19 -4.24
C VAL A 227 -11.99 0.99 -2.82
N TRP A 228 -12.22 -0.20 -2.27
CA TRP A 228 -11.77 -0.57 -0.93
C TRP A 228 -10.54 -1.47 -1.01
N ILE A 229 -9.54 -1.14 -0.20
CA ILE A 229 -8.35 -1.94 0.05
C ILE A 229 -8.52 -2.56 1.44
N THR A 230 -8.77 -3.87 1.46
CA THR A 230 -9.14 -4.64 2.66
C THR A 230 -7.96 -5.29 3.37
N SER A 231 -6.77 -5.29 2.76
CA SER A 231 -5.53 -5.79 3.38
C SER A 231 -4.91 -4.84 4.42
N VAL A 232 -5.51 -3.66 4.61
CA VAL A 232 -5.01 -2.61 5.49
C VAL A 232 -5.06 -3.01 6.97
N GLY A 233 -5.79 -4.08 7.31
CA GLY A 233 -5.75 -4.67 8.66
C GLY A 233 -4.44 -5.40 9.03
N GLU A 234 -3.53 -5.66 8.08
CA GLU A 234 -2.21 -6.22 8.41
C GLU A 234 -1.28 -5.12 8.96
N PRO A 235 -0.68 -5.29 10.17
CA PRO A 235 0.06 -4.22 10.84
C PRO A 235 1.16 -3.56 10.00
N SER A 236 1.94 -4.35 9.25
CA SER A 236 3.02 -3.85 8.40
C SER A 236 2.52 -3.05 7.19
N LEU A 237 1.40 -3.49 6.59
CA LEU A 237 0.79 -2.76 5.48
C LEU A 237 0.13 -1.48 5.98
N PHE A 238 -0.49 -1.53 7.16
CA PHE A 238 -1.05 -0.36 7.81
C PHE A 238 0.03 0.70 8.08
N GLU A 239 1.14 0.29 8.67
CA GLU A 239 2.28 1.17 8.95
C GLU A 239 2.82 1.83 7.67
N ALA A 240 2.96 1.07 6.58
CA ALA A 240 3.39 1.59 5.29
C ALA A 240 2.40 2.61 4.72
N VAL A 241 1.09 2.35 4.79
CA VAL A 241 0.03 3.27 4.34
C VAL A 241 0.04 4.55 5.17
N VAL A 242 0.06 4.41 6.50
CA VAL A 242 0.04 5.56 7.40
C VAL A 242 1.31 6.39 7.22
N THR A 243 2.49 5.78 7.17
CA THR A 243 3.75 6.51 6.94
C THR A 243 3.71 7.25 5.60
N SER A 244 3.20 6.61 4.55
CA SER A 244 3.09 7.24 3.23
C SER A 244 2.13 8.43 3.22
N LEU A 245 0.95 8.31 3.83
CA LEU A 245 -0.07 9.37 3.82
C LEU A 245 0.26 10.52 4.78
N PHE A 246 0.67 10.17 6.00
CA PHE A 246 0.85 11.14 7.06
C PHE A 246 2.21 11.78 7.03
N SER A 247 3.25 11.09 6.58
CA SER A 247 4.61 11.59 6.72
C SER A 247 5.22 12.12 5.44
N THR A 248 4.55 12.09 4.28
CA THR A 248 5.05 12.78 3.06
C THR A 248 5.24 14.27 3.36
N PRO A 249 6.39 14.94 3.16
CA PRO A 249 7.58 14.48 2.42
C PRO A 249 8.64 13.75 3.25
N PHE A 250 8.52 13.74 4.58
CA PHE A 250 9.43 13.13 5.56
C PHE A 250 9.31 11.60 5.70
N TYR A 251 8.72 10.88 4.73
CA TYR A 251 8.39 9.45 4.88
C TYR A 251 9.61 8.55 5.14
N ASP A 252 10.80 8.99 4.70
CA ASP A 252 12.10 8.37 4.91
C ASP A 252 12.83 8.87 6.19
N LYS A 253 12.39 10.00 6.76
CA LYS A 253 13.03 10.69 7.90
C LYS A 253 12.31 10.49 9.23
N VAL A 254 11.12 9.89 9.22
CA VAL A 254 10.35 9.58 10.43
C VAL A 254 10.11 8.09 10.55
N SER A 255 9.73 7.65 11.75
CA SER A 255 9.32 6.27 11.99
C SER A 255 8.13 6.25 12.93
N ILE A 256 7.11 5.49 12.57
CA ILE A 256 5.94 5.25 13.42
C ILE A 256 6.34 4.11 14.36
N ILE A 257 6.52 4.42 15.64
CA ILE A 257 6.99 3.43 16.63
C ILE A 257 5.84 2.75 17.36
N ASP A 258 4.63 3.33 17.30
CA ASP A 258 3.41 2.75 17.85
C ASP A 258 2.18 3.35 17.16
N PHE A 259 1.12 2.56 17.02
CA PHE A 259 -0.17 3.04 16.53
C PHE A 259 -1.35 2.28 17.17
N ASP A 260 -2.46 2.98 17.34
CA ASP A 260 -3.74 2.42 17.82
C ASP A 260 -4.88 2.97 16.95
N ILE A 261 -5.93 2.17 16.74
CA ILE A 261 -7.08 2.54 15.92
C ILE A 261 -8.38 2.11 16.60
N LYS A 262 -9.31 3.05 16.73
CA LYS A 262 -10.60 2.86 17.44
C LYS A 262 -11.79 3.26 16.60
#